data_AF-A0A6B0XAD8-F1
#
_entry.id   AF-A0A6B0XAD8-F1
#
_cell.length_a   1.000
_cell.length_b   1.000
_cell.length_c   1.000
_cell.angle_alpha   90.00
_cell.angle_beta   90.00
_cell.angle_gamma   90.00
#
_symmetry.space_group_name_H-M   'P 1'
#
loop_
_entity.id
_entity.type
_entity.pdbx_description
1 polymer ?
#
loop_
_entity_poly.entity_id
_entity_poly.type
_entity_poly.pdbx_seq_one_letter_code
_entity_poly.pdbx_strand_id
1 'polypeptide(L)'
;MSLNIKNKDVERLIKEVSLLTGESKTEAVRRSLEERRDRLAYQGAANDRGGRLRRFLETEVWPYVPPSELGRKLSRDEEEDILGYGLRRRRMSVPSASSGLPCQWSTRT
;
A
#
# COMPACT_ATOMS: atom_id res chain seq x y z
N MET A 1 -16.71 -2.76 36.29
CA MET A 1 -16.76 -1.29 36.55
C MET A 1 -18.04 -0.75 35.92
N SER A 2 -18.87 -0.03 36.67
CA SER A 2 -20.10 0.59 36.16
C SER A 2 -19.81 1.96 35.54
N LEU A 3 -20.27 2.21 34.31
CA LEU A 3 -20.19 3.50 33.65
C LEU A 3 -21.46 4.31 33.95
N ASN A 4 -21.33 5.49 34.57
CA ASN A 4 -22.46 6.41 34.79
C ASN A 4 -22.44 7.51 33.71
N ILE A 5 -23.43 7.48 32.81
CA ILE A 5 -23.56 8.46 31.74
C ILE A 5 -24.62 9.49 32.16
N LYS A 6 -24.19 10.72 32.47
CA LYS A 6 -25.07 11.85 32.85
C LYS A 6 -25.34 12.79 31.68
N ASN A 7 -25.78 12.25 30.55
CA ASN A 7 -26.09 13.04 29.36
C ASN A 7 -27.52 12.74 28.89
N LYS A 8 -28.37 13.78 28.87
CA LYS A 8 -29.77 13.69 28.48
C LYS A 8 -29.98 13.21 27.05
N ASP A 9 -29.08 13.55 26.14
CA ASP A 9 -29.14 13.10 24.74
C ASP A 9 -28.88 11.60 24.63
N VAL A 10 -27.92 11.10 25.40
CA VAL A 10 -27.62 9.66 25.44
C VAL A 10 -28.80 8.89 26.05
N GLU A 11 -29.41 9.40 27.11
CA GLU A 11 -30.62 8.76 27.69
C GLU A 11 -31.79 8.70 26.71
N ARG A 12 -31.99 9.76 25.91
CA ARG A 12 -33.01 9.79 24.85
C ARG A 12 -32.72 8.74 23.78
N LEU A 13 -31.49 8.68 23.27
CA LEU A 13 -31.07 7.67 22.29
C LEU A 13 -31.24 6.24 22.82
N ILE A 14 -30.85 6.00 24.09
CA ILE A 14 -31.05 4.69 24.73
C ILE A 14 -32.53 4.32 24.76
N LYS A 15 -33.41 5.24 25.13
CA LYS A 15 -34.86 5.00 25.14
C LYS A 15 -35.38 4.70 23.75
N GLU A 16 -35.00 5.48 22.75
CA GLU A 16 -35.42 5.29 21.35
C GLU A 16 -34.98 3.92 20.83
N VAL A 17 -33.70 3.57 20.99
CA VAL A 17 -33.17 2.27 20.55
C VAL A 17 -33.85 1.12 21.30
N SER A 18 -34.03 1.24 22.62
CA SER A 18 -34.71 0.20 23.42
C SER A 18 -36.16 -0.02 22.98
N LEU A 19 -36.87 1.07 22.61
CA LEU A 19 -38.24 0.97 22.10
C LEU A 19 -38.28 0.31 20.72
N LEU A 20 -37.30 0.58 19.86
CA LEU A 20 -37.22 0.00 18.53
C LEU A 20 -36.82 -1.48 18.55
N THR A 21 -35.92 -1.88 19.45
CA THR A 21 -35.42 -3.25 19.52
C THR A 21 -36.19 -4.13 20.51
N GLY A 22 -36.96 -3.53 21.42
CA GLY A 22 -37.64 -4.24 22.52
C GLY A 22 -36.69 -4.69 23.63
N GLU A 23 -35.46 -4.17 23.65
CA GLU A 23 -34.41 -4.62 24.55
C GLU A 23 -34.32 -3.78 25.83
N SER A 24 -33.63 -4.30 26.83
CA SER A 24 -33.33 -3.50 28.01
C SER A 24 -32.36 -2.37 27.66
N LYS A 25 -32.44 -1.25 28.38
CA LYS A 25 -31.56 -0.09 28.19
C LYS A 25 -30.07 -0.47 28.21
N THR A 26 -29.70 -1.42 29.06
CA THR A 26 -28.32 -1.90 29.18
C THR A 26 -27.93 -2.74 27.96
N GLU A 27 -28.82 -3.59 27.48
CA GLU A 27 -28.58 -4.43 26.30
C GLU A 27 -28.50 -3.61 25.02
N ALA A 28 -29.35 -2.59 24.88
CA ALA A 28 -29.29 -1.63 23.78
C ALA A 28 -27.93 -0.92 23.72
N VAL A 29 -27.42 -0.47 24.88
CA VAL A 29 -26.08 0.15 24.97
C VAL A 29 -24.97 -0.84 24.66
N ARG A 30 -25.03 -2.04 25.25
CA ARG A 30 -24.03 -3.10 25.03
C ARG A 30 -23.92 -3.44 23.54
N ARG A 31 -25.04 -3.74 22.88
CA ARG A 31 -25.08 -4.08 21.46
C ARG A 31 -24.62 -2.91 20.58
N SER A 32 -25.05 -1.68 20.87
CA SER A 32 -24.60 -0.49 20.12
C SER A 32 -23.08 -0.30 20.18
N LEU A 33 -22.46 -0.56 21.33
CA LEU A 33 -21.01 -0.49 21.50
C LEU A 33 -20.28 -1.63 20.79
N GLU A 34 -20.82 -2.85 20.85
CA GLU A 34 -20.29 -4.02 20.12
C GLU A 34 -20.29 -3.77 18.61
N GLU A 35 -21.41 -3.31 18.05
CA GLU A 35 -21.52 -2.98 16.63
C GLU A 35 -20.54 -1.87 16.21
N ARG A 36 -20.39 -0.83 17.06
CA ARG A 36 -19.45 0.26 16.78
C ARG A 36 -18.01 -0.23 16.84
N ARG A 37 -17.66 -1.06 17.82
CA ARG A 37 -16.34 -1.70 17.95
C ARG A 37 -16.05 -2.53 16.72
N ASP A 38 -16.97 -3.39 16.32
CA ASP A 38 -16.76 -4.30 15.20
C ASP A 38 -16.59 -3.52 13.90
N ARG A 39 -17.42 -2.49 13.66
CA ARG A 39 -17.24 -1.57 12.51
C ARG A 39 -15.86 -0.91 12.50
N LEU A 40 -15.38 -0.47 13.66
CA LEU A 40 -14.04 0.14 13.79
C LEU A 40 -12.92 -0.88 13.62
N ALA A 41 -13.09 -2.11 14.11
CA ALA A 41 -12.12 -3.18 13.97
C ALA A 41 -11.93 -3.55 12.49
N TYR A 42 -13.01 -3.65 11.72
CA TYR A 42 -12.93 -3.86 10.27
C TYR A 42 -12.20 -2.71 9.54
N GLN A 43 -12.46 -1.46 9.93
CA GLN A 43 -11.76 -0.30 9.37
C GLN A 43 -10.28 -0.25 9.75
N GLY A 44 -9.94 -0.56 11.01
CA GLY A 44 -8.56 -0.62 11.50
C GLY A 44 -7.76 -1.75 10.84
N ALA A 45 -8.37 -2.92 10.65
CA ALA A 45 -7.76 -4.03 9.93
C ALA A 45 -7.48 -3.68 8.46
N ALA A 46 -8.35 -2.90 7.81
CA ALA A 46 -8.09 -2.39 6.47
C ALA A 46 -6.91 -1.39 6.45
N ASN A 47 -6.83 -0.49 7.44
CA ASN A 47 -5.76 0.51 7.55
C ASN A 47 -4.39 -0.08 7.94
N ASP A 48 -4.33 -1.19 8.67
CA ASP A 48 -3.08 -1.86 9.06
C ASP A 48 -2.52 -2.82 7.99
N ARG A 49 -3.06 -2.81 6.77
CA ARG A 49 -2.55 -3.66 5.68
C ARG A 49 -1.06 -3.44 5.42
N GLY A 50 -0.61 -2.18 5.47
CA GLY A 50 0.80 -1.82 5.31
C GLY A 50 1.68 -2.32 6.46
N GLY A 51 1.18 -2.27 7.70
CA GLY A 51 1.90 -2.78 8.88
C GLY A 51 2.05 -4.30 8.84
N ARG A 52 0.98 -5.03 8.47
CA ARG A 52 1.03 -6.49 8.27
C ARG A 52 1.99 -6.90 7.15
N LEU A 53 1.95 -6.21 6.01
CA LEU A 53 2.87 -6.46 4.91
C LEU A 53 4.32 -6.21 5.31
N ARG A 54 4.60 -5.09 6.00
CA ARG A 54 5.94 -4.77 6.49
C ARG A 54 6.45 -5.85 7.44
N ARG A 55 5.64 -6.27 8.41
CA ARG A 55 6.01 -7.33 9.35
C ARG A 55 6.35 -8.63 8.62
N PHE A 56 5.53 -9.02 7.64
CA PHE A 56 5.82 -10.19 6.81
C PHE A 56 7.14 -10.05 6.04
N LEU A 57 7.40 -8.89 5.43
CA LEU A 57 8.67 -8.65 4.75
C LEU A 57 9.86 -8.73 5.72
N GLU A 58 9.73 -8.16 6.92
CA GLU A 58 10.76 -8.19 7.96
C GLU A 58 11.05 -9.60 8.50
N THR A 59 10.01 -10.41 8.71
CA THR A 59 10.16 -11.73 9.33
C THR A 59 10.43 -12.85 8.33
N GLU A 60 9.83 -12.81 7.15
CA GLU A 60 9.84 -13.93 6.20
C GLU A 60 10.70 -13.67 4.96
N VAL A 61 10.87 -12.42 4.52
CA VAL A 61 11.50 -12.14 3.22
C VAL A 61 12.91 -11.57 3.38
N TRP A 62 13.05 -10.48 4.13
CA TRP A 62 14.31 -9.77 4.30
C TRP A 62 15.44 -10.56 4.99
N PRO A 63 15.20 -11.55 5.88
CA PRO A 63 16.28 -12.37 6.41
C PRO A 63 17.05 -13.17 5.35
N TYR A 64 16.43 -13.45 4.19
CA TYR A 64 17.06 -14.15 3.08
C TYR A 64 17.74 -13.20 2.08
N VAL A 65 17.55 -11.88 2.23
CA VAL A 65 18.15 -10.88 1.34
C VAL A 65 19.53 -10.49 1.88
N PRO A 66 20.59 -10.52 1.05
CA PRO A 66 21.90 -10.05 1.47
C PRO A 66 21.86 -8.62 2.02
N PRO A 67 22.57 -8.31 3.13
CA PRO A 67 22.60 -6.97 3.72
C PRO A 67 23.06 -5.87 2.76
N SER A 68 23.87 -6.23 1.76
CA SER A 68 24.36 -5.31 0.72
C SER A 68 23.28 -4.85 -0.27
N GLU A 69 22.21 -5.64 -0.42
CA GLU A 69 21.12 -5.36 -1.36
C GLU A 69 19.88 -4.77 -0.65
N LEU A 70 19.80 -4.90 0.68
CA LEU A 70 18.72 -4.33 1.48
C LEU A 70 18.75 -2.81 1.43
N GLY A 71 17.71 -2.21 0.83
CA GLY A 71 17.58 -0.75 0.72
C GLY A 71 18.38 -0.11 -0.42
N ARG A 72 19.08 -0.92 -1.24
CA ARG A 72 19.74 -0.43 -2.46
C ARG A 72 18.68 0.00 -3.48
N LYS A 73 18.82 1.21 -4.02
CA LYS A 73 18.04 1.65 -5.18
C LYS A 73 18.77 1.19 -6.44
N LEU A 74 18.09 0.37 -7.25
CA LEU A 74 18.57 0.01 -8.58
C LEU A 74 18.50 1.24 -9.49
N SER A 75 19.56 1.46 -10.27
CA SER A 75 19.49 2.39 -11.39
C SER A 75 18.57 1.85 -12.48
N ARG A 76 18.04 2.74 -13.31
CA ARG A 76 17.16 2.35 -14.42
C ARG A 76 17.82 1.33 -15.35
N ASP A 77 19.11 1.49 -15.65
CA ASP A 77 19.84 0.57 -16.53
C ASP A 77 20.02 -0.82 -15.88
N GLU A 78 20.30 -0.88 -14.57
CA GLU A 78 20.35 -2.15 -13.82
C GLU A 78 18.98 -2.83 -13.74
N GLU A 79 17.91 -2.07 -13.50
CA GLU A 79 16.54 -2.58 -13.49
C GLU A 79 16.14 -3.12 -14.87
N GLU A 80 16.46 -2.39 -15.93
CA GLU A 80 16.22 -2.82 -17.31
C GLU A 80 17.03 -4.08 -17.66
N ASP A 81 18.27 -4.21 -17.20
CA ASP A 81 19.10 -5.40 -17.41
C ASP A 81 18.55 -6.62 -16.64
N ILE A 82 18.11 -6.45 -15.38
CA ILE A 82 17.48 -7.50 -14.56
C ILE A 82 16.16 -7.98 -15.18
N LEU A 83 15.35 -7.04 -15.71
CA LEU A 83 14.07 -7.34 -16.36
C LEU A 83 14.21 -7.84 -17.80
N GLY A 84 15.43 -7.82 -18.36
CA GLY A 84 15.71 -8.26 -19.74
C GLY A 84 15.36 -7.23 -20.83
N TYR A 85 15.05 -5.98 -20.45
CA TYR A 85 14.77 -4.87 -21.37
C TYR A 85 16.04 -4.13 -21.86
N GLY A 86 17.16 -4.20 -21.13
CA GLY A 86 18.39 -3.45 -21.46
C GLY A 86 19.02 -3.83 -22.81
N LEU A 87 18.84 -5.07 -23.26
CA LEU A 87 19.28 -5.56 -24.57
C LEU A 87 18.56 -4.90 -25.76
N ARG A 88 17.32 -4.42 -25.57
CA ARG A 88 16.57 -3.73 -26.64
C ARG A 88 17.07 -2.31 -26.88
N ARG A 89 17.60 -1.62 -25.85
CA ARG A 89 18.19 -0.28 -25.99
C ARG A 89 19.62 -0.31 -26.52
N ARG A 90 20.46 -1.26 -26.10
CA ARG A 90 21.84 -1.39 -26.61
C ARG A 90 21.92 -1.66 -28.11
N ARG A 91 20.88 -2.23 -28.72
CA ARG A 91 20.77 -2.38 -30.20
C ARG A 91 20.40 -1.08 -30.93
N MET A 92 19.90 -0.05 -30.25
CA MET A 92 19.51 1.24 -30.87
C MET A 92 20.51 2.37 -30.62
N SER A 93 21.53 2.16 -29.77
CA SER A 93 22.67 3.06 -29.67
C SER A 93 23.57 2.88 -30.92
N VAL A 94 23.22 3.61 -31.98
CA VAL A 94 24.05 3.81 -33.17
C VAL A 94 25.45 4.29 -32.72
N PRO A 95 26.56 3.74 -33.23
CA PRO A 95 27.87 4.29 -32.94
C PRO A 95 27.94 5.69 -33.56
N SER A 96 28.16 6.70 -32.72
CA SER A 96 28.59 8.03 -33.13
C SER A 96 29.72 7.91 -34.14
N ALA A 97 29.45 8.31 -35.38
CA ALA A 97 30.43 8.32 -36.46
C ALA A 97 31.51 9.37 -36.18
N SER A 98 32.58 8.94 -35.52
CA SER A 98 33.85 9.66 -35.44
C SER A 98 34.93 8.80 -36.08
N SER A 99 35.08 8.88 -37.39
CA SER A 99 36.33 8.67 -38.14
C SER A 99 36.06 8.88 -39.64
N GLY A 100 36.95 9.63 -40.28
CA GLY A 100 36.70 10.30 -41.56
C GLY A 100 36.93 9.49 -42.83
N LEU A 101 36.75 10.25 -43.93
CA LEU A 101 37.18 10.07 -45.33
C LEU A 101 36.12 9.55 -46.34
N PRO A 102 36.24 9.96 -47.63
CA PRO A 102 35.14 10.63 -48.33
C PRO A 102 34.53 9.77 -49.44
N CYS A 103 33.20 9.77 -49.53
CA CYS A 103 32.50 9.17 -50.66
C CYS A 103 32.07 10.26 -51.65
N GLN A 104 32.85 10.37 -52.72
CA GLN A 104 32.48 11.05 -53.96
C GLN A 104 31.22 10.38 -54.54
N TRP A 105 30.10 11.09 -54.59
CA TRP A 105 28.98 10.72 -55.47
C TRP A 105 28.67 11.88 -56.40
N SER A 106 29.01 11.64 -57.65
CA SER A 106 28.78 12.43 -58.85
C SER A 106 27.29 12.79 -59.01
N THR A 107 26.99 14.08 -59.09
CA THR A 107 25.69 14.57 -59.59
C THR A 107 25.79 14.78 -61.10
N ARG A 108 25.00 13.98 -61.81
CA ARG A 108 24.69 14.13 -63.23
C ARG A 108 23.50 15.09 -63.36
N THR A 109 23.73 16.27 -63.94
CA THR A 109 22.79 17.02 -64.77
C THR A 109 23.58 17.96 -65.66
#